data_AF-A0A932VDE1-F1
#
_entry.id   AF-A0A932VDE1-F1
#
_cell.length_a   1.000
_cell.length_b   1.000
_cell.length_c   1.000
_cell.angle_alpha   90.00
_cell.angle_beta   90.00
_cell.angle_gamma   90.00
#
_symmetry.space_group_name_H-M   'P 1'
#
loop_
_entity.id
_entity.type
_entity.pdbx_description
1 polymer ?
#
loop_
_entity_poly.entity_id
_entity_poly.type
_entity_poly.pdbx_seq_one_letter_code
_entity_poly.pdbx_strand_id
1 'polypeptide(L)'
;MAMQLVVAGRGVRNAGEIAASASPRSLVLAVESSSAVEIAARLRAAAQRLAERPSSILLIGAFEQLEPLSIPTGAAAADRPSGTILSDSLFGDLDGDGYPEIPVGRLMPGAAALASSLPAVPHALTLCFNHSDYQRTSALFSRGLSSTGFRVFHRPSRRFDRESALLPFADMPLSLVAYFGHSDARGWLGYRGGITPAHLERVRQPARLVFSPTCETLAPGTDSFGRACVLEGRAQNFLGATAATFTEENGIFARTFGAALGAGAADATIGMAMQHAFEKLRHGGPRAADNLAAYALWGNPECRIR
;
A
#
# COMPACT_ATOMS: atom_id res chain seq x y z
N MET A 1 22.13 -0.70 8.09
CA MET A 1 20.80 -1.26 7.70
C MET A 1 19.80 -0.85 8.74
N ALA A 2 18.61 -0.42 8.35
CA ALA A 2 17.59 0.03 9.29
C ALA A 2 16.85 -1.15 9.94
N MET A 3 16.32 -0.96 11.14
CA MET A 3 15.67 -2.01 11.93
C MET A 3 14.16 -2.06 11.64
N GLN A 4 13.64 -3.25 11.36
CA GLN A 4 12.20 -3.49 11.20
C GLN A 4 11.62 -4.13 12.46
N LEU A 5 10.45 -3.66 12.89
CA LEU A 5 9.68 -4.30 13.96
C LEU A 5 8.62 -5.19 13.34
N VAL A 6 8.60 -6.47 13.70
CA VAL A 6 7.68 -7.46 13.12
C VAL A 6 6.67 -7.87 14.18
N VAL A 7 5.38 -7.72 13.90
CA VAL A 7 4.30 -8.16 14.79
C VAL A 7 3.67 -9.42 14.22
N ALA A 8 3.77 -10.52 14.95
CA ALA A 8 3.20 -11.79 14.53
C ALA A 8 1.89 -12.06 15.27
N GLY A 9 0.80 -12.18 14.52
CA GLY A 9 -0.51 -12.48 15.05
C GLY A 9 -0.61 -13.86 15.69
N ARG A 10 -1.70 -14.05 16.44
CA ARG A 10 -1.98 -15.32 17.12
C ARG A 10 -1.96 -16.49 16.14
N GLY A 11 -1.18 -17.53 16.47
CA GLY A 11 -1.11 -18.76 15.70
C GLY A 11 -0.22 -18.69 14.44
N VAL A 12 0.44 -17.56 14.17
CA VAL A 12 1.41 -17.46 13.08
C VAL A 12 2.68 -18.24 13.47
N ARG A 13 2.91 -19.35 12.77
CA ARG A 13 4.15 -20.12 12.86
C ARG A 13 5.22 -19.49 11.95
N ASN A 14 6.49 -19.75 12.24
CA ASN A 14 7.63 -19.33 11.41
C ASN A 14 7.78 -17.80 11.23
N ALA A 15 7.20 -16.99 12.11
CA ALA A 15 7.32 -15.53 12.02
C ALA A 15 8.78 -15.05 12.01
N GLY A 16 9.69 -15.74 12.71
CA GLY A 16 11.12 -15.46 12.68
C GLY A 16 11.77 -15.69 11.31
N GLU A 17 11.39 -16.75 10.61
CA GLU A 17 11.89 -17.04 9.25
C GLU A 17 11.37 -16.01 8.25
N ILE A 18 10.07 -15.68 8.34
CA ILE A 18 9.45 -14.66 7.50
C ILE A 18 10.12 -13.31 7.75
N ALA A 19 10.31 -12.91 9.02
CA ALA A 19 11.00 -11.69 9.41
C ALA A 19 12.44 -11.63 8.87
N ALA A 20 13.21 -12.71 9.02
CA ALA A 20 14.58 -12.79 8.53
C ALA A 20 14.66 -12.67 6.99
N SER A 21 13.66 -13.21 6.27
CA SER A 21 13.56 -13.07 4.81
C SER A 21 13.16 -11.66 4.37
N ALA A 22 12.37 -10.95 5.20
CA ALA A 22 11.89 -9.60 4.92
C ALA A 22 12.95 -8.53 5.20
N SER A 23 13.69 -8.67 6.30
CA SER A 23 14.81 -7.80 6.68
C SER A 23 15.79 -8.52 7.62
N PRO A 24 17.11 -8.41 7.38
CA PRO A 24 18.13 -9.04 8.24
C PRO A 24 18.23 -8.40 9.64
N ARG A 25 17.71 -7.19 9.85
CA ARG A 25 17.61 -6.54 11.17
C ARG A 25 16.15 -6.45 11.59
N SER A 26 15.57 -7.58 11.99
CA SER A 26 14.18 -7.67 12.44
C SER A 26 14.10 -8.00 13.93
N LEU A 27 13.24 -7.30 14.67
CA LEU A 27 12.81 -7.69 16.01
C LEU A 27 11.38 -8.22 15.93
N VAL A 28 11.16 -9.47 16.34
CA VAL A 28 9.84 -10.10 16.31
C VAL A 28 9.13 -9.94 17.66
N LEU A 29 7.93 -9.37 17.62
CA LEU A 29 6.97 -9.31 18.71
C LEU A 29 5.84 -10.30 18.43
N ALA A 30 5.84 -11.42 19.15
CA ALA A 30 4.69 -12.32 19.13
C ALA A 30 3.57 -11.73 20.01
N VAL A 31 2.36 -11.61 19.47
CA VAL A 31 1.19 -11.16 20.22
C VAL A 31 0.16 -12.28 20.32
N GLU A 32 -0.33 -12.51 21.54
CA GLU A 32 -1.37 -13.51 21.81
C GLU A 32 -2.78 -12.94 21.65
N SER A 33 -2.89 -11.61 21.76
CA SER A 33 -4.13 -10.85 21.62
C SER A 33 -4.33 -10.41 20.17
N SER A 34 -5.58 -10.44 19.70
CA SER A 34 -5.97 -9.83 18.42
C SER A 34 -6.30 -8.34 18.56
N SER A 35 -6.46 -7.83 19.78
CA SER A 35 -6.94 -6.46 20.04
C SER A 35 -5.98 -5.40 19.50
N ALA A 36 -6.48 -4.58 18.57
CA ALA A 36 -5.71 -3.50 17.96
C ALA A 36 -5.13 -2.53 19.00
N VAL A 37 -5.89 -2.21 20.05
CA VAL A 37 -5.46 -1.28 21.11
C VAL A 37 -4.29 -1.86 21.91
N GLU A 38 -4.36 -3.16 22.25
CA GLU A 38 -3.28 -3.83 22.96
C GLU A 38 -2.02 -3.96 22.10
N ILE A 39 -2.19 -4.29 20.81
CA ILE A 39 -1.09 -4.37 19.85
C ILE A 39 -0.39 -3.02 19.73
N ALA A 40 -1.14 -1.93 19.58
CA ALA A 40 -0.58 -0.58 19.50
C ALA A 40 0.17 -0.19 20.78
N ALA A 41 -0.37 -0.49 21.96
CA ALA A 41 0.31 -0.25 23.23
C ALA A 41 1.63 -1.05 23.35
N ARG A 42 1.63 -2.32 22.93
CA ARG A 42 2.84 -3.17 22.92
C ARG A 42 3.89 -2.66 21.93
N LEU A 43 3.47 -2.21 20.75
CA LEU A 43 4.33 -1.60 19.75
C LEU A 43 5.05 -0.36 20.30
N ARG A 44 4.31 0.57 20.92
CA ARG A 44 4.88 1.76 21.55
C ARG A 44 5.86 1.40 22.67
N ALA A 45 5.47 0.48 23.56
CA ALA A 45 6.34 0.03 24.64
C ALA A 45 7.61 -0.68 24.14
N ALA A 46 7.53 -1.43 23.04
CA ALA A 46 8.69 -2.05 22.42
C ALA A 46 9.59 -1.00 21.77
N ALA A 47 9.04 -0.07 21.01
CA ALA A 47 9.78 1.01 20.36
C ALA A 47 10.55 1.87 21.37
N GLN A 48 9.96 2.19 22.52
CA GLN A 48 10.61 2.95 23.61
C GLN A 48 11.83 2.23 24.21
N ARG A 49 11.93 0.91 24.08
CA ARG A 49 13.06 0.11 24.59
C ARG A 49 14.20 -0.04 23.58
N LEU A 50 13.97 0.35 22.34
CA LEU A 50 14.96 0.24 21.28
C LEU A 50 15.96 1.40 21.36
N ALA A 51 17.22 1.12 21.09
CA ALA A 51 18.27 2.15 21.00
C ALA A 51 18.05 3.08 19.79
N GLU A 52 17.39 2.59 18.75
CA GLU A 52 17.09 3.29 17.51
C GLU A 52 15.59 3.12 17.19
N ARG A 53 14.93 4.16 16.68
CA ARG A 53 13.53 4.07 16.22
C ARG A 53 13.46 3.10 15.02
N PRO A 54 12.46 2.22 14.92
CA PRO A 54 12.34 1.30 13.79
C PRO A 54 12.08 2.10 12.48
N SER A 55 12.58 1.61 11.34
CA SER A 55 12.32 2.21 10.03
C SER A 55 10.99 1.80 9.43
N SER A 56 10.46 0.65 9.84
CA SER A 56 9.17 0.14 9.40
C SER A 56 8.60 -0.87 10.40
N ILE A 57 7.29 -1.10 10.27
CA ILE A 57 6.57 -2.14 10.99
C ILE A 57 5.99 -3.13 9.98
N LEU A 58 6.16 -4.41 10.23
CA LEU A 58 5.58 -5.49 9.43
C LEU A 58 4.62 -6.32 10.27
N LEU A 59 3.33 -6.27 9.92
CA LEU A 59 2.29 -7.10 10.51
C LEU A 59 2.24 -8.43 9.76
N ILE A 60 2.27 -9.57 10.46
CA ILE A 60 2.12 -10.89 9.86
C ILE A 60 0.86 -11.52 10.44
N GLY A 61 -0.17 -11.67 9.60
CA GLY A 61 -1.45 -12.25 9.99
C GLY A 61 -2.65 -11.60 9.29
N ALA A 62 -3.74 -12.36 9.20
CA ALA A 62 -5.03 -11.85 8.74
C ALA A 62 -5.67 -10.93 9.79
N PHE A 63 -6.80 -10.29 9.45
CA PHE A 63 -7.46 -9.34 10.36
C PHE A 63 -8.02 -10.01 11.61
N GLU A 64 -8.40 -11.29 11.53
CA GLU A 64 -8.86 -12.08 12.67
C GLU A 64 -7.70 -12.40 13.64
N GLN A 65 -6.46 -12.32 13.18
CA GLN A 65 -5.25 -12.60 13.98
C GLN A 65 -4.62 -11.32 14.52
N LEU A 66 -4.83 -10.19 13.84
CA LEU A 66 -4.29 -8.86 14.13
C LEU A 66 -5.32 -7.83 13.66
N GLU A 67 -6.21 -7.40 14.55
CA GLU A 67 -7.27 -6.45 14.19
C GLU A 67 -6.66 -5.10 13.82
N PRO A 68 -7.13 -4.45 12.74
CA PRO A 68 -6.74 -3.07 12.43
C PRO A 68 -7.36 -2.08 13.42
N LEU A 69 -6.77 -0.90 13.57
CA LEU A 69 -7.34 0.16 14.40
C LEU A 69 -8.63 0.72 13.76
N SER A 70 -9.69 0.82 14.54
CA SER A 70 -10.98 1.40 14.10
C SER A 70 -11.04 2.89 14.42
N ILE A 71 -11.11 3.72 13.39
CA ILE A 71 -11.15 5.18 13.51
C ILE A 71 -12.53 5.66 13.03
N PRO A 72 -13.32 6.33 13.89
CA PRO A 72 -14.53 7.00 13.44
C PRO A 72 -14.18 8.05 12.39
N THR A 73 -14.86 8.06 11.24
CA THR A 73 -14.70 9.15 10.27
C THR A 73 -15.19 10.45 10.91
N GLY A 74 -14.45 11.54 10.76
CA GLY A 74 -14.87 12.84 11.28
C GLY A 74 -16.24 13.27 10.73
N ALA A 75 -17.10 13.80 11.60
CA ALA A 75 -18.45 14.31 11.28
C ALA A 75 -18.46 15.47 10.25
N ALA A 76 -17.29 15.96 9.82
CA ALA A 76 -17.15 17.04 8.87
C ALA A 76 -17.62 16.68 7.45
N ALA A 77 -17.89 15.42 7.11
CA ALA A 77 -18.45 15.03 5.82
C ALA A 77 -19.99 14.98 5.92
N ALA A 78 -20.65 16.13 5.84
CA ALA A 78 -22.12 16.21 5.80
C ALA A 78 -22.76 15.34 4.70
N ASP A 79 -21.97 14.95 3.68
CA ASP A 79 -22.41 14.22 2.49
C ASP A 79 -22.08 12.71 2.51
N ARG A 80 -21.54 12.16 3.60
CA ARG A 80 -21.35 10.71 3.74
C ARG A 80 -21.81 10.21 5.11
N PRO A 81 -22.44 9.02 5.18
CA PRO A 81 -22.76 8.42 6.46
C PRO A 81 -21.49 8.28 7.29
N SER A 82 -21.59 8.60 8.57
CA SER A 82 -20.55 8.30 9.56
C SER A 82 -20.12 6.85 9.38
N GLY A 83 -18.85 6.62 9.04
CA GLY A 83 -18.26 5.31 8.88
C GLY A 83 -17.11 5.07 9.84
N THR A 84 -16.53 3.88 9.74
CA THR A 84 -15.31 3.50 10.46
C THR A 84 -14.23 3.22 9.42
N ILE A 85 -13.09 3.88 9.55
CA ILE A 85 -11.87 3.56 8.81
C ILE A 85 -11.13 2.47 9.60
N LEU A 86 -10.78 1.37 8.94
CA LEU A 86 -9.87 0.38 9.52
C LEU A 86 -8.44 0.70 9.07
N SER A 87 -7.54 0.96 10.01
CA SER A 87 -6.20 1.46 9.73
C SER A 87 -5.12 0.55 10.29
N ASP A 88 -4.27 0.04 9.40
CA ASP A 88 -2.97 -0.51 9.80
C ASP A 88 -1.90 0.57 9.92
N SER A 89 -2.01 1.64 9.11
CA SER A 89 -1.02 2.73 9.09
C SER A 89 -0.83 3.35 10.47
N LEU A 90 -1.90 3.47 11.27
CA LEU A 90 -1.84 4.03 12.62
C LEU A 90 -1.10 3.15 13.66
N PHE A 91 -0.73 1.92 13.34
CA PHE A 91 0.28 1.21 14.15
C PHE A 91 1.66 1.86 14.08
N GLY A 92 1.89 2.69 13.06
CA GLY A 92 3.08 3.50 12.88
C GLY A 92 3.12 4.78 13.70
N ASP A 93 2.02 5.15 14.37
CA ASP A 93 1.93 6.28 15.31
C ASP A 93 2.49 5.84 16.68
N LEU A 94 3.82 5.91 16.77
CA LEU A 94 4.55 5.47 17.96
C LEU A 94 4.53 6.52 19.07
N ASP A 95 4.28 7.79 18.73
CA ASP A 95 4.26 8.92 19.68
C ASP A 95 2.86 9.19 20.23
N GLY A 96 1.81 8.65 19.60
CA GLY A 96 0.41 8.80 20.02
C GLY A 96 -0.21 10.14 19.62
N ASP A 97 0.35 10.84 18.63
CA ASP A 97 -0.15 12.14 18.17
C ASP A 97 -1.18 12.02 17.03
N GLY A 98 -1.52 10.78 16.64
CA GLY A 98 -2.46 10.47 15.56
C GLY A 98 -1.83 10.49 14.17
N TYR A 99 -0.50 10.61 14.05
CA TYR A 99 0.21 10.64 12.79
C TYR A 99 1.15 9.43 12.63
N PRO A 100 1.01 8.63 11.55
CA PRO A 100 1.83 7.44 11.38
C PRO A 100 3.21 7.77 10.78
N GLU A 101 4.22 8.00 11.63
CA GLU A 101 5.57 8.33 11.13
C GLU A 101 6.30 7.13 10.58
N ILE A 102 5.97 5.94 11.07
CA ILE A 102 6.63 4.70 10.68
C ILE A 102 5.77 3.97 9.66
N PRO A 103 6.28 3.67 8.45
CA PRO A 103 5.51 2.94 7.45
C PRO A 103 5.17 1.53 7.95
N VAL A 104 3.90 1.18 7.84
CA VAL A 104 3.37 -0.13 8.22
C VAL A 104 2.97 -0.90 6.97
N GLY A 105 3.40 -2.16 6.87
CA GLY A 105 2.86 -3.10 5.89
C GLY A 105 2.34 -4.37 6.56
N ARG A 106 1.45 -5.07 5.88
CA ARG A 106 0.86 -6.33 6.33
C ARG A 106 1.11 -7.46 5.34
N LEU A 107 1.67 -8.57 5.81
CA LEU A 107 1.73 -9.83 5.08
C LEU A 107 0.53 -10.70 5.47
N MET A 108 -0.39 -10.86 4.51
CA MET A 108 -1.51 -11.77 4.65
C MET A 108 -1.03 -13.23 4.58
N PRO A 109 -1.65 -14.16 5.32
CA PRO A 109 -1.37 -15.60 5.18
C PRO A 109 -1.50 -16.04 3.71
N GLY A 110 -0.53 -16.82 3.22
CA GLY A 110 -0.44 -17.23 1.81
C GLY A 110 0.35 -16.27 0.90
N ALA A 111 0.49 -14.99 1.25
CA ALA A 111 1.28 -14.03 0.48
C ALA A 111 2.80 -14.12 0.74
N ALA A 112 3.21 -14.72 1.86
CA ALA A 112 4.60 -14.76 2.30
C ALA A 112 5.55 -15.46 1.31
N ALA A 113 5.05 -16.44 0.54
CA ALA A 113 5.84 -17.17 -0.45
C ALA A 113 6.26 -16.31 -1.67
N LEU A 114 5.54 -15.22 -1.93
CA LEU A 114 5.81 -14.30 -3.05
C LEU A 114 6.84 -13.21 -2.68
N ALA A 115 7.04 -12.97 -1.38
CA ALA A 115 7.91 -11.90 -0.91
C ALA A 115 9.40 -12.13 -1.24
N SER A 116 9.80 -13.39 -1.45
CA SER A 116 11.21 -13.79 -1.48
C SER A 116 11.76 -14.19 -2.86
N SER A 117 10.96 -14.24 -3.93
CA SER A 117 11.34 -15.05 -5.11
C SER A 117 11.18 -14.40 -6.50
N LEU A 118 10.75 -13.14 -6.62
CA LEU A 118 10.64 -12.55 -7.96
C LEU A 118 12.04 -12.24 -8.53
N PRO A 119 12.30 -12.55 -9.82
CA PRO A 119 13.54 -12.20 -10.49
C PRO A 119 13.73 -10.68 -10.53
N ALA A 120 14.96 -10.22 -10.79
CA ALA A 120 15.17 -8.82 -11.14
C ALA A 120 14.34 -8.50 -12.39
N VAL A 121 13.39 -7.58 -12.26
CA VAL A 121 12.48 -7.19 -13.32
C VAL A 121 13.07 -5.97 -14.03
N PRO A 122 13.04 -5.88 -15.37
CA PRO A 122 13.38 -4.64 -16.04
C PRO A 122 12.48 -3.51 -15.56
N HIS A 123 13.05 -2.30 -15.36
CA HIS A 123 12.35 -1.09 -14.94
C HIS A 123 11.14 -0.77 -15.85
N ALA A 124 9.97 -1.35 -15.59
CA ALA A 124 8.77 -1.18 -16.39
C ALA A 124 7.60 -0.73 -15.52
N LEU A 125 6.95 0.36 -15.94
CA LEU A 125 5.85 1.03 -15.27
C LEU A 125 4.63 1.11 -16.17
N THR A 126 3.48 0.65 -15.70
CA THR A 126 2.20 0.93 -16.36
C THR A 126 1.41 1.99 -15.57
N LEU A 127 1.00 3.06 -16.25
CA LEU A 127 0.19 4.14 -15.69
C LEU A 127 -1.21 4.13 -16.30
N CYS A 128 -2.20 3.84 -15.48
CA CYS A 128 -3.61 3.82 -15.85
C CYS A 128 -4.33 5.01 -15.20
N PHE A 129 -5.19 5.72 -15.93
CA PHE A 129 -6.02 6.76 -15.33
C PHE A 129 -7.39 6.91 -16.00
N ASN A 130 -8.43 7.20 -15.19
CA ASN A 130 -9.84 7.09 -15.59
C ASN A 130 -10.48 8.43 -16.04
N HIS A 131 -9.97 9.60 -15.65
CA HIS A 131 -10.56 10.89 -16.05
C HIS A 131 -9.51 11.99 -16.28
N SER A 132 -9.89 13.10 -16.93
CA SER A 132 -9.01 14.27 -17.13
C SER A 132 -8.47 14.81 -15.81
N ASP A 133 -9.26 14.71 -14.74
CA ASP A 133 -8.88 15.23 -13.42
C ASP A 133 -7.68 14.47 -12.84
N TYR A 134 -7.54 13.20 -13.20
CA TYR A 134 -6.40 12.36 -12.80
C TYR A 134 -5.21 12.45 -13.76
N GLN A 135 -5.37 13.08 -14.93
CA GLN A 135 -4.29 13.25 -15.90
C GLN A 135 -3.14 14.07 -15.31
N ARG A 136 -3.46 15.14 -14.58
CA ARG A 136 -2.45 15.97 -13.90
C ARG A 136 -1.71 15.17 -12.84
N THR A 137 -2.42 14.44 -12.00
CA THR A 137 -1.83 13.59 -10.95
C THR A 137 -0.92 12.52 -11.56
N SER A 138 -1.38 11.81 -12.60
CA SER A 138 -0.59 10.82 -13.32
C SER A 138 0.67 11.42 -13.96
N ALA A 139 0.56 12.60 -14.56
CA ALA A 139 1.71 13.29 -15.16
C ALA A 139 2.74 13.71 -14.10
N LEU A 140 2.29 14.25 -12.97
CA LEU A 140 3.19 14.64 -11.87
C LEU A 140 3.85 13.42 -11.21
N PHE A 141 3.10 12.34 -11.02
CA PHE A 141 3.62 11.05 -10.57
C PHE A 141 4.73 10.54 -11.50
N SER A 142 4.43 10.49 -12.81
CA SER A 142 5.37 10.06 -13.83
C SER A 142 6.62 10.94 -13.89
N ARG A 143 6.47 12.25 -13.72
CA ARG A 143 7.60 13.18 -13.67
C ARG A 143 8.49 12.91 -12.47
N GLY A 144 7.90 12.60 -11.31
CA GLY A 144 8.64 12.21 -10.11
C GLY A 144 9.55 11.00 -10.34
N LEU A 145 9.14 10.07 -11.22
CA LEU A 145 9.89 8.86 -11.54
C LEU A 145 10.92 9.03 -12.68
N SER A 146 11.05 10.22 -13.27
CA SER A 146 11.86 10.41 -14.48
C SER A 146 13.35 10.04 -14.34
N SER A 147 13.90 10.07 -13.11
CA SER A 147 15.30 9.70 -12.81
C SER A 147 15.55 8.20 -12.61
N THR A 148 14.51 7.38 -12.54
CA THR A 148 14.62 5.93 -12.22
C THR A 148 15.01 5.06 -13.40
N GLY A 149 14.90 5.56 -14.63
CA GLY A 149 15.01 4.74 -15.84
C GLY A 149 13.77 3.86 -16.13
N PHE A 150 12.65 4.04 -15.40
CA PHE A 150 11.40 3.34 -15.73
C PHE A 150 10.94 3.63 -17.16
N ARG A 151 10.71 2.56 -17.92
CA ARG A 151 9.94 2.64 -19.15
C ARG A 151 8.47 2.80 -18.79
N VAL A 152 7.93 3.98 -19.06
CA VAL A 152 6.56 4.34 -18.70
C VAL A 152 5.59 4.07 -19.84
N PHE A 153 4.57 3.26 -19.59
CA PHE A 153 3.46 2.99 -20.51
C PHE A 153 2.21 3.72 -20.03
N HIS A 154 1.86 4.83 -20.68
CA HIS A 154 0.64 5.58 -20.36
C HIS A 154 -0.60 4.97 -21.03
N ARG A 155 -1.68 4.81 -20.25
CA ARG A 155 -2.97 4.26 -20.67
C ARG A 155 -4.10 5.22 -20.27
N PRO A 156 -4.43 6.22 -21.11
CA PRO A 156 -5.47 7.20 -20.81
C PRO A 156 -6.88 6.62 -20.95
N SER A 157 -7.82 7.17 -20.17
CA SER A 157 -9.21 6.72 -20.06
C SER A 157 -10.00 6.56 -21.36
N ARG A 158 -9.79 7.44 -22.35
CA ARG A 158 -10.47 7.35 -23.67
C ARG A 158 -10.09 6.09 -24.45
N ARG A 159 -8.99 5.42 -24.08
CA ARG A 159 -8.51 4.15 -24.63
C ARG A 159 -8.45 3.03 -23.58
N PHE A 160 -9.01 3.25 -22.39
CA PHE A 160 -9.05 2.24 -21.33
C PHE A 160 -10.18 1.25 -21.59
N ASP A 161 -10.02 0.43 -22.63
CA ASP A 161 -10.70 -0.86 -22.69
C ASP A 161 -9.95 -1.85 -21.78
N ARG A 162 -10.67 -2.86 -21.28
CA ARG A 162 -10.12 -3.83 -20.32
C ARG A 162 -8.87 -4.51 -20.85
N GLU A 163 -8.80 -4.74 -22.15
CA GLU A 163 -7.71 -5.45 -22.80
C GLU A 163 -6.41 -4.63 -22.82
N SER A 164 -6.47 -3.36 -23.20
CA SER A 164 -5.29 -2.48 -23.21
C SER A 164 -4.71 -2.21 -21.82
N ALA A 165 -5.56 -2.24 -20.79
CA ALA A 165 -5.14 -2.08 -19.41
C ALA A 165 -4.47 -3.32 -18.82
N LEU A 166 -4.87 -4.52 -19.28
CA LEU A 166 -4.35 -5.81 -18.82
C LEU A 166 -3.18 -6.32 -19.66
N LEU A 167 -3.02 -5.85 -20.90
CA LEU A 167 -1.94 -6.28 -21.80
C LEU A 167 -0.55 -6.23 -21.13
N PRO A 168 -0.17 -5.19 -20.38
CA PRO A 168 1.14 -5.16 -19.71
C PRO A 168 1.29 -6.20 -18.60
N PHE A 169 0.19 -6.67 -18.01
CA PHE A 169 0.21 -7.70 -16.97
C PHE A 169 0.33 -9.12 -17.53
N ALA A 170 -0.06 -9.33 -18.79
CA ALA A 170 -0.11 -10.66 -19.39
C ALA A 170 1.29 -11.17 -19.77
N ASP A 171 2.13 -10.30 -20.32
CA ASP A 171 3.31 -10.75 -21.08
C ASP A 171 4.65 -10.19 -20.58
N MET A 172 4.64 -9.25 -19.62
CA MET A 172 5.88 -8.68 -19.10
C MET A 172 5.87 -8.56 -17.57
N PRO A 173 7.01 -8.82 -16.91
CA PRO A 173 7.16 -8.51 -15.50
C PRO A 173 7.18 -6.99 -15.31
N LEU A 174 6.42 -6.50 -14.33
CA LEU A 174 6.28 -5.06 -14.03
C LEU A 174 6.85 -4.73 -12.66
N SER A 175 7.68 -3.69 -12.58
CA SER A 175 8.14 -3.15 -11.30
C SER A 175 7.02 -2.37 -10.60
N LEU A 176 6.18 -1.69 -11.37
CA LEU A 176 5.14 -0.86 -10.81
C LEU A 176 3.93 -0.76 -11.73
N VAL A 177 2.75 -0.90 -11.15
CA VAL A 177 1.49 -0.49 -11.78
C VAL A 177 0.88 0.60 -10.95
N ALA A 178 0.52 1.73 -11.54
CA ALA A 178 -0.22 2.77 -10.86
C ALA A 178 -1.56 3.04 -11.52
N TYR A 179 -2.61 3.18 -10.70
CA TYR A 179 -3.95 3.53 -11.15
C TYR A 179 -4.47 4.79 -10.46
N PHE A 180 -4.94 5.76 -11.25
CA PHE A 180 -5.52 7.01 -10.77
C PHE A 180 -6.95 7.16 -11.29
N GLY A 181 -7.93 7.00 -10.42
CA GLY A 181 -9.33 7.04 -10.81
C GLY A 181 -10.28 6.65 -9.70
N HIS A 182 -11.50 6.28 -10.09
CA HIS A 182 -12.47 5.69 -9.18
C HIS A 182 -12.23 4.19 -9.01
N SER A 183 -12.51 3.70 -7.82
CA SER A 183 -12.51 2.28 -7.47
C SER A 183 -13.57 2.02 -6.41
N ASP A 184 -13.93 0.76 -6.28
CA ASP A 184 -14.64 0.22 -5.12
C ASP A 184 -13.86 -1.02 -4.61
N ALA A 185 -14.41 -1.71 -3.61
CA ALA A 185 -13.85 -2.97 -3.11
C ALA A 185 -13.64 -4.02 -4.21
N ARG A 186 -14.43 -4.02 -5.28
CA ARG A 186 -14.39 -5.03 -6.34
C ARG A 186 -13.44 -4.66 -7.49
N GLY A 187 -12.88 -3.45 -7.52
CA GLY A 187 -11.82 -3.12 -8.45
C GLY A 187 -11.75 -1.69 -8.96
N TRP A 188 -10.96 -1.51 -10.00
CA TRP A 188 -10.78 -0.23 -10.68
C TRP A 188 -11.96 0.04 -11.60
N LEU A 189 -12.69 1.12 -11.36
CA LEU A 189 -13.82 1.50 -12.19
C LEU A 189 -13.31 2.25 -13.42
N GLY A 190 -13.84 1.97 -14.59
CA GLY A 190 -13.43 2.62 -15.84
C GLY A 190 -14.60 2.83 -16.78
N TYR A 191 -14.49 3.82 -17.66
CA TYR A 191 -15.55 4.23 -18.60
C TYR A 191 -16.10 3.08 -19.48
N ARG A 192 -15.30 2.04 -19.75
CA ARG A 192 -15.68 0.87 -20.57
C ARG A 192 -15.65 -0.47 -19.80
N GLY A 193 -15.97 -0.43 -18.50
CA GLY A 193 -16.31 -1.63 -17.75
C GLY A 193 -15.33 -2.08 -16.65
N GLY A 194 -14.37 -1.25 -16.27
CA GLY A 194 -13.48 -1.49 -15.11
C GLY A 194 -12.63 -2.78 -15.14
N ILE A 195 -11.74 -2.93 -14.17
CA ILE A 195 -10.95 -4.13 -13.90
C ILE A 195 -11.38 -4.68 -12.55
N THR A 196 -11.65 -5.98 -12.50
CA THR A 196 -12.10 -6.71 -11.30
C THR A 196 -11.24 -7.96 -11.12
N PRO A 197 -11.32 -8.69 -9.99
CA PRO A 197 -10.52 -9.91 -9.78
C PRO A 197 -10.59 -10.92 -10.93
N ALA A 198 -11.77 -11.18 -11.50
CA ALA A 198 -11.95 -12.09 -12.63
C ALA A 198 -11.09 -11.73 -13.85
N HIS A 199 -10.77 -10.45 -14.04
CA HIS A 199 -9.91 -10.00 -15.13
C HIS A 199 -8.43 -10.23 -14.87
N LEU A 200 -8.03 -10.40 -13.60
CA LEU A 200 -6.65 -10.63 -13.20
C LEU A 200 -6.16 -12.06 -13.51
N GLU A 201 -7.07 -12.98 -13.84
CA GLU A 201 -6.72 -14.34 -14.27
C GLU A 201 -5.74 -14.36 -15.46
N ARG A 202 -5.78 -13.30 -16.29
CA ARG A 202 -4.90 -13.11 -17.45
C ARG A 202 -3.49 -12.62 -17.08
N VAL A 203 -3.25 -12.19 -15.84
CA VAL A 203 -1.95 -11.71 -15.37
C VAL A 203 -1.03 -12.90 -15.12
N ARG A 204 0.01 -13.08 -15.94
CA ARG A 204 0.95 -14.21 -15.79
C ARG A 204 2.21 -13.82 -15.03
N GLN A 205 2.52 -12.53 -14.98
CA GLN A 205 3.70 -12.01 -14.32
C GLN A 205 3.26 -11.06 -13.20
N PRO A 206 3.61 -11.35 -11.93
CA PRO A 206 3.24 -10.47 -10.83
C PRO A 206 3.95 -9.12 -10.92
N ALA A 207 3.24 -8.06 -10.57
CA ALA A 207 3.86 -6.75 -10.35
C ALA A 207 4.60 -6.73 -8.99
N ARG A 208 5.72 -6.00 -8.88
CA ARG A 208 6.34 -5.77 -7.55
C ARG A 208 5.45 -4.92 -6.66
N LEU A 209 4.89 -3.85 -7.21
CA LEU A 209 3.93 -3.00 -6.52
C LEU A 209 2.77 -2.64 -7.43
N VAL A 210 1.55 -2.81 -6.91
CA VAL A 210 0.37 -2.13 -7.40
C VAL A 210 0.08 -0.94 -6.50
N PHE A 211 0.11 0.26 -7.07
CA PHE A 211 -0.15 1.53 -6.42
C PHE A 211 -1.51 2.07 -6.86
N SER A 212 -2.49 2.04 -5.97
CA SER A 212 -3.87 2.42 -6.26
C SER A 212 -4.38 3.42 -5.23
N PRO A 213 -3.97 4.71 -5.30
CA PRO A 213 -4.45 5.75 -4.39
C PRO A 213 -5.89 6.15 -4.68
N THR A 214 -6.81 5.22 -4.43
CA THR A 214 -8.22 5.25 -4.82
C THR A 214 -9.06 4.50 -3.79
N CYS A 215 -10.35 4.83 -3.71
CA CYS A 215 -11.26 4.36 -2.65
C CYS A 215 -11.33 2.83 -2.52
N GLU A 216 -11.30 2.33 -1.28
CA GLU A 216 -11.81 1.00 -0.88
C GLU A 216 -11.16 -0.23 -1.56
N THR A 217 -10.05 -0.07 -2.27
CA THR A 217 -9.36 -1.20 -2.92
C THR A 217 -8.83 -2.25 -1.95
N LEU A 218 -8.72 -1.89 -0.67
CA LEU A 218 -8.35 -2.75 0.46
C LEU A 218 -9.47 -2.84 1.51
N ALA A 219 -10.73 -2.68 1.11
CA ALA A 219 -11.88 -2.75 2.01
C ALA A 219 -11.86 -4.06 2.85
N PRO A 220 -11.88 -3.96 4.19
CA PRO A 220 -11.88 -5.12 5.07
C PRO A 220 -13.16 -5.96 4.95
N GLY A 221 -13.07 -7.27 5.24
CA GLY A 221 -14.23 -8.16 5.29
C GLY A 221 -14.90 -8.43 3.94
N THR A 222 -14.26 -8.03 2.84
CA THR A 222 -14.71 -8.29 1.46
C THR A 222 -13.60 -9.01 0.69
N ASP A 223 -13.97 -9.67 -0.42
CA ASP A 223 -13.01 -10.12 -1.43
C ASP A 223 -12.49 -8.91 -2.23
N SER A 224 -11.70 -8.09 -1.54
CA SER A 224 -11.25 -6.81 -2.08
C SER A 224 -10.29 -6.99 -3.25
N PHE A 225 -10.21 -6.00 -4.12
CA PHE A 225 -9.37 -6.04 -5.30
C PHE A 225 -7.89 -6.23 -4.94
N GLY A 226 -7.40 -5.54 -3.92
CA GLY A 226 -6.03 -5.73 -3.45
C GLY A 226 -5.80 -7.10 -2.81
N ARG A 227 -6.83 -7.71 -2.21
CA ARG A 227 -6.79 -9.11 -1.75
C ARG A 227 -6.53 -10.06 -2.90
N ALA A 228 -7.33 -9.97 -3.96
CA ALA A 228 -7.15 -10.78 -5.16
C ALA A 228 -5.75 -10.57 -5.76
N CYS A 229 -5.28 -9.31 -5.83
CA CYS A 229 -3.96 -9.02 -6.35
C CYS A 229 -2.84 -9.72 -5.57
N VAL A 230 -2.85 -9.64 -4.24
CA VAL A 230 -1.75 -10.14 -3.41
C VAL A 230 -1.86 -11.65 -3.17
N LEU A 231 -3.04 -12.15 -2.78
CA LEU A 231 -3.21 -13.56 -2.42
C LEU A 231 -3.18 -14.50 -3.62
N GLU A 232 -3.63 -14.05 -4.79
CA GLU A 232 -3.56 -14.86 -6.02
C GLU A 232 -2.22 -14.67 -6.77
N GLY A 233 -1.26 -13.95 -6.18
CA GLY A 233 0.06 -13.77 -6.74
C GLY A 233 0.11 -12.95 -8.02
N ARG A 234 -0.75 -11.94 -8.13
CA ARG A 234 -0.73 -10.95 -9.24
C ARG A 234 0.10 -9.71 -8.89
N ALA A 235 0.36 -9.50 -7.60
CA ALA A 235 1.24 -8.48 -7.07
C ALA A 235 1.95 -8.98 -5.82
N GLN A 236 3.21 -8.59 -5.63
CA GLN A 236 3.94 -8.83 -4.38
C GLN A 236 3.47 -7.87 -3.27
N ASN A 237 3.19 -6.62 -3.66
CA ASN A 237 2.74 -5.58 -2.75
C ASN A 237 1.57 -4.81 -3.38
N PHE A 238 0.62 -4.38 -2.55
CA PHE A 238 -0.48 -3.53 -2.94
C PHE A 238 -0.61 -2.37 -1.95
N LEU A 239 -0.46 -1.14 -2.45
CA LEU A 239 -0.69 0.08 -1.70
C LEU A 239 -2.00 0.70 -2.19
N GLY A 240 -2.99 0.74 -1.31
CA GLY A 240 -4.33 1.24 -1.61
C GLY A 240 -5.02 1.80 -0.37
N ALA A 241 -6.35 1.85 -0.39
CA ALA A 241 -7.14 2.40 0.71
C ALA A 241 -8.20 1.42 1.22
N THR A 242 -8.36 1.36 2.54
CA THR A 242 -9.38 0.55 3.24
C THR A 242 -10.74 1.22 3.29
N ALA A 243 -10.78 2.53 3.05
CA ALA A 243 -11.98 3.36 3.03
C ALA A 243 -11.95 4.31 1.82
N ALA A 244 -13.00 5.11 1.70
CA ALA A 244 -13.06 6.13 0.67
C ALA A 244 -12.03 7.24 0.92
N THR A 245 -11.37 7.69 -0.15
CA THR A 245 -10.35 8.73 -0.11
C THR A 245 -10.75 9.94 -0.94
N PHE A 246 -10.03 11.04 -0.77
CA PHE A 246 -10.33 12.33 -1.40
C PHE A 246 -9.32 12.67 -2.50
N THR A 247 -9.82 13.21 -3.62
CA THR A 247 -9.05 13.42 -4.84
C THR A 247 -7.85 14.33 -4.66
N GLU A 248 -8.00 15.42 -3.89
CA GLU A 248 -6.92 16.38 -3.64
C GLU A 248 -5.78 15.74 -2.85
N GLU A 249 -6.11 15.10 -1.73
CA GLU A 249 -5.19 14.35 -0.89
C GLU A 249 -4.54 13.17 -1.63
N ASN A 250 -5.27 12.46 -2.49
CA ASN A 250 -4.71 11.43 -3.37
C ASN A 250 -3.69 12.02 -4.34
N GLY A 251 -3.95 13.22 -4.88
CA GLY A 251 -3.04 13.95 -5.74
C GLY A 251 -1.75 14.37 -5.01
N ILE A 252 -1.86 14.77 -3.75
CA ILE A 252 -0.71 15.09 -2.88
C ILE A 252 0.11 13.84 -2.62
N PHE A 253 -0.53 12.77 -2.16
CA PHE A 253 0.13 11.51 -1.85
C PHE A 253 0.85 10.93 -3.06
N ALA A 254 0.16 10.86 -4.21
CA ALA A 254 0.74 10.32 -5.43
C ALA A 254 1.99 11.08 -5.88
N ARG A 255 1.93 12.41 -6.01
CA ARG A 255 3.07 13.18 -6.53
C ARG A 255 4.31 13.06 -5.64
N THR A 256 4.14 13.03 -4.33
CA THR A 256 5.25 12.94 -3.37
C THR A 256 5.79 11.52 -3.28
N PHE A 257 4.92 10.51 -3.35
CA PHE A 257 5.34 9.12 -3.45
C PHE A 257 6.19 8.86 -4.71
N GLY A 258 5.71 9.32 -5.88
CA GLY A 258 6.45 9.21 -7.14
C GLY A 258 7.80 9.95 -7.12
N ALA A 259 7.85 11.15 -6.54
CA ALA A 259 9.10 11.90 -6.36
C ALA A 259 10.08 11.21 -5.42
N ALA A 260 9.61 10.62 -4.32
CA ALA A 260 10.45 9.89 -3.36
C ALA A 260 11.06 8.63 -3.98
N LEU A 261 10.28 7.87 -4.75
CA LEU A 261 10.79 6.73 -5.52
C LEU A 261 11.86 7.18 -6.54
N GLY A 262 11.64 8.31 -7.22
CA GLY A 262 12.60 8.85 -8.18
C GLY A 262 13.91 9.33 -7.57
N ALA A 263 13.84 10.01 -6.43
CA ALA A 263 15.01 10.55 -5.75
C ALA A 263 15.91 9.45 -5.17
N GLY A 264 15.35 8.31 -4.79
CA GLY A 264 16.08 7.20 -4.16
C GLY A 264 16.40 6.02 -5.08
N ALA A 265 16.48 6.23 -6.40
CA ALA A 265 16.37 5.21 -7.48
C ALA A 265 17.13 3.87 -7.34
N ALA A 266 18.11 3.71 -6.44
CA ALA A 266 18.74 2.41 -6.16
C ALA A 266 18.29 1.74 -4.85
N ASP A 267 17.89 2.54 -3.85
CA ASP A 267 17.67 2.10 -2.46
C ASP A 267 16.27 2.45 -1.90
N ALA A 268 15.44 3.17 -2.66
CA ALA A 268 14.09 3.51 -2.22
C ALA A 268 13.25 2.26 -1.96
N THR A 269 12.83 2.10 -0.71
CA THR A 269 11.82 1.12 -0.33
C THR A 269 10.42 1.73 -0.47
N ILE A 270 9.40 0.87 -0.55
CA ILE A 270 8.00 1.31 -0.52
C ILE A 270 7.75 2.15 0.74
N GLY A 271 8.25 1.70 1.89
CA GLY A 271 8.09 2.37 3.18
C GLY A 271 8.70 3.77 3.20
N MET A 272 9.90 3.95 2.65
CA MET A 272 10.53 5.28 2.55
C MET A 272 9.67 6.24 1.70
N ALA A 273 9.16 5.76 0.55
CA ALA A 273 8.31 6.56 -0.30
C ALA A 273 6.95 6.87 0.35
N MET A 274 6.36 5.91 1.06
CA MET A 274 5.13 6.10 1.86
C MET A 274 5.34 7.14 2.95
N GLN A 275 6.41 7.02 3.74
CA GLN A 275 6.73 7.94 4.83
C GLN A 275 6.89 9.37 4.31
N HIS A 276 7.65 9.56 3.22
CA HIS A 276 7.79 10.88 2.61
C HIS A 276 6.45 11.45 2.13
N ALA A 277 5.59 10.60 1.58
CA ALA A 277 4.28 11.01 1.09
C ALA A 277 3.32 11.33 2.24
N PHE A 278 3.35 10.58 3.35
CA PHE A 278 2.59 10.87 4.57
C PHE A 278 3.00 12.21 5.18
N GLU A 279 4.29 12.52 5.21
CA GLU A 279 4.79 13.80 5.75
C GLU A 279 4.25 15.01 4.99
N LYS A 280 4.18 14.90 3.66
CA LYS A 280 3.60 15.96 2.85
C LYS A 280 2.07 15.98 2.92
N LEU A 281 1.44 14.82 3.06
CA LEU A 281 0.00 14.72 3.17
C LEU A 281 -0.52 15.25 4.52
N ARG A 282 0.23 15.10 5.62
CA ARG A 282 -0.09 15.63 6.96
C ARG A 282 -0.53 17.10 6.93
N HIS A 283 0.10 17.88 6.06
CA HIS A 283 -0.15 19.32 5.90
C HIS A 283 -0.94 19.65 4.63
N GLY A 284 -1.53 18.64 3.99
CA GLY A 284 -1.98 18.68 2.60
C GLY A 284 -3.43 19.09 2.39
N GLY A 285 -4.28 19.13 3.42
CA GLY A 285 -5.68 19.47 3.22
C GLY A 285 -6.55 19.16 4.45
N PRO A 286 -7.83 19.57 4.41
CA PRO A 286 -8.77 19.36 5.51
C PRO A 286 -9.11 17.88 5.77
N ARG A 287 -8.81 16.98 4.82
CA ARG A 287 -9.07 15.53 4.94
C ARG A 287 -7.80 14.69 5.04
N ALA A 288 -6.66 15.33 5.30
CA ALA A 288 -5.37 14.66 5.42
C ALA A 288 -5.41 13.47 6.41
N ALA A 289 -6.00 13.67 7.59
CA ALA A 289 -6.09 12.63 8.62
C ALA A 289 -6.91 11.41 8.16
N ASP A 290 -8.09 11.64 7.55
CA ASP A 290 -8.94 10.57 7.02
C ASP A 290 -8.20 9.77 5.94
N ASN A 291 -7.53 10.46 5.01
CA ASN A 291 -6.76 9.81 3.95
C ASN A 291 -5.55 9.03 4.50
N LEU A 292 -4.79 9.59 5.43
CA LEU A 292 -3.67 8.92 6.09
C LEU A 292 -4.10 7.64 6.80
N ALA A 293 -5.23 7.70 7.53
CA ALA A 293 -5.77 6.54 8.21
C ALA A 293 -6.28 5.47 7.22
N ALA A 294 -6.84 5.89 6.08
CA ALA A 294 -7.38 4.98 5.08
C ALA A 294 -6.31 4.25 4.26
N TYR A 295 -5.13 4.85 4.05
CA TYR A 295 -4.06 4.18 3.30
C TYR A 295 -3.55 2.94 4.03
N ALA A 296 -3.29 1.87 3.28
CA ALA A 296 -2.69 0.65 3.80
C ALA A 296 -1.79 0.00 2.75
N LEU A 297 -0.72 -0.66 3.22
CA LEU A 297 0.15 -1.49 2.41
C LEU A 297 -0.07 -2.96 2.78
N TRP A 298 -0.55 -3.75 1.83
CA TRP A 298 -0.51 -5.21 1.92
C TRP A 298 0.74 -5.68 1.19
N GLY A 299 1.79 -6.02 1.95
CA GLY A 299 3.14 -6.25 1.46
C GLY A 299 4.20 -5.93 2.50
N ASN A 300 5.47 -5.96 2.06
CA ASN A 300 6.63 -5.61 2.89
C ASN A 300 7.05 -4.15 2.61
N PRO A 301 7.04 -3.25 3.61
CA PRO A 301 7.48 -1.87 3.43
C PRO A 301 8.96 -1.75 3.05
N GLU A 302 9.79 -2.75 3.37
CA GLU A 302 11.21 -2.77 2.99
C GLU A 302 11.45 -3.28 1.55
N CYS A 303 10.38 -3.62 0.82
CA CYS A 303 10.50 -4.01 -0.59
C CYS A 303 11.02 -2.84 -1.42
N ARG A 304 12.03 -3.08 -2.26
CA ARG A 304 12.57 -2.10 -3.20
C ARG A 304 11.86 -2.21 -4.53
N ILE A 305 11.48 -1.07 -5.11
CA ILE A 305 10.94 -1.00 -6.47
C ILE A 305 12.12 -0.81 -7.42
N ARG A 306 12.68 -1.92 -7.88
CA ARG A 306 13.67 -1.96 -8.96
C ARG A 306 12.92 -2.16 -10.26
#